data_AF-A0A972SN75-F1
#
_entry.id   AF-A0A972SN75-F1
#
_cell.length_a   1.000
_cell.length_b   1.000
_cell.length_c   1.000
_cell.angle_alpha   90.00
_cell.angle_beta   90.00
_cell.angle_gamma   90.00
#
_symmetry.space_group_name_H-M   'P 1'
#
loop_
_entity.id
_entity.type
_entity.pdbx_description
1 polymer ?
#
loop_
_entity_poly.entity_id
_entity_poly.type
_entity_poly.pdbx_seq_one_letter_code
_entity_poly.pdbx_strand_id
1 'polypeptide(L)'
;MAQDPLVGDAGSTYAPLTPVPDARRAFRTGDAFALWFSLGIGLLVAQAGALLVPGLSLPHALLAIVIGSVIGVVLLALAGVIGTDTGLAAMSSLRPTLGVRGASVPAVLNAVQLVGWGSFEVIVMRDSADALAKQAFGFSMPLIWTVIFGLLATLLAISGPLSFVRRFLRTWGIWLLLAGAAWLSWNLLAKHDVTALMRRPGTGEMSFGGAIDLVVAMPLSWLPLIADYT
;
A
#
# COMPACT_ATOMS: atom_id res chain seq x y z
N MET A 1 19.41 -30.74 36.94
CA MET A 1 20.38 -29.89 36.22
C MET A 1 20.77 -30.63 34.95
N ALA A 2 20.01 -30.44 33.88
CA ALA A 2 20.28 -31.01 32.56
C ALA A 2 20.03 -29.90 31.55
N GLN A 3 21.04 -29.65 30.74
CA GLN A 3 21.26 -28.45 29.95
C GLN A 3 20.28 -28.38 28.78
N ASP A 4 19.70 -27.20 28.59
CA ASP A 4 18.83 -26.80 27.47
C ASP A 4 19.72 -26.54 26.24
N PRO A 5 19.70 -27.38 25.20
CA PRO A 5 20.55 -27.16 24.04
C PRO A 5 19.78 -26.40 22.97
N LEU A 6 20.45 -25.37 22.44
CA LEU A 6 20.13 -24.64 21.20
C LEU A 6 19.27 -23.37 21.33
N VAL A 7 19.72 -22.42 22.16
CA VAL A 7 19.68 -21.01 21.74
C VAL A 7 20.74 -20.83 20.65
N GLY A 8 20.43 -21.35 19.47
CA GLY A 8 21.18 -21.06 18.25
C GLY A 8 20.78 -19.68 17.76
N ASP A 9 21.74 -18.77 17.78
CA ASP A 9 21.71 -17.50 17.05
C ASP A 9 21.70 -17.80 15.53
N ALA A 10 20.55 -18.23 15.04
CA ALA A 10 20.29 -18.44 13.63
C ALA A 10 19.56 -17.20 13.12
N GLY A 11 20.24 -16.44 12.27
CA GLY A 11 19.70 -15.25 11.60
C GLY A 11 18.28 -15.49 11.07
N SER A 12 17.49 -14.41 11.02
CA SER A 12 16.06 -14.40 10.71
C SER A 12 15.71 -15.23 9.47
N THR A 13 15.51 -16.53 9.66
CA THR A 13 15.17 -17.43 8.56
C THR A 13 13.67 -17.31 8.39
N TYR A 14 13.25 -16.69 7.29
CA TYR A 14 11.85 -16.56 6.93
C TYR A 14 11.21 -17.94 6.86
N ALA A 15 10.27 -18.21 7.76
CA ALA A 15 9.61 -19.51 7.91
C ALA A 15 8.09 -19.33 7.78
N PRO A 16 7.56 -19.22 6.55
CA PRO A 16 6.17 -18.82 6.30
C PRO A 16 5.14 -19.86 6.78
N LEU A 17 5.58 -21.09 7.03
CA LEU A 17 4.73 -22.20 7.42
C LEU A 17 4.65 -22.41 8.93
N THR A 18 5.48 -21.69 9.70
CA THR A 18 5.54 -21.80 11.15
C THR A 18 4.90 -20.57 11.79
N PRO A 19 3.93 -20.73 12.70
CA PRO A 19 3.38 -19.61 13.46
C PRO A 19 4.49 -18.80 14.16
N VAL A 20 4.42 -17.47 14.10
CA VAL A 20 5.33 -16.60 14.85
C VAL A 20 4.95 -16.62 16.34
N PRO A 21 5.85 -17.06 17.25
CA PRO A 21 5.58 -17.07 18.68
C PRO A 21 5.41 -15.65 19.23
N ASP A 22 4.57 -15.48 20.26
CA ASP A 22 4.25 -14.18 20.85
C ASP A 22 5.49 -13.38 21.26
N ALA A 23 6.52 -14.05 21.80
CA ALA A 23 7.78 -13.41 22.19
C ALA A 23 8.57 -12.78 21.03
N ARG A 24 8.28 -13.16 19.77
CA ARG A 24 8.92 -12.62 18.57
C ARG A 24 8.03 -11.62 17.82
N ARG A 25 6.81 -11.36 18.29
CA ARG A 25 5.89 -10.38 17.71
C ARG A 25 6.31 -8.97 18.10
N ALA A 26 7.15 -8.38 17.26
CA ALA A 26 7.70 -7.04 17.49
C ALA A 26 6.78 -5.90 16.99
N PHE A 27 5.79 -6.22 16.16
CA PHE A 27 4.90 -5.25 15.53
C PHE A 27 3.77 -4.87 16.49
N ARG A 28 3.73 -3.61 16.94
CA ARG A 28 2.71 -3.12 17.88
C ARG A 28 1.60 -2.39 17.14
N THR A 29 0.48 -2.12 17.83
CA THR A 29 -0.65 -1.35 17.29
C THR A 29 -0.22 0.00 16.69
N GLY A 30 0.75 0.69 17.30
CA GLY A 30 1.28 1.94 16.76
C GLY A 30 2.08 1.78 15.47
N ASP A 31 2.80 0.66 15.31
CA ASP A 31 3.52 0.35 14.07
C ASP A 31 2.53 -0.02 12.96
N ALA A 32 1.47 -0.77 13.29
CA ALA A 32 0.37 -1.07 12.38
C ALA A 32 -0.35 0.21 11.93
N PHE A 33 -0.72 1.08 12.87
CA PHE A 33 -1.32 2.37 12.55
C PHE A 33 -0.43 3.18 11.61
N ALA A 34 0.87 3.32 11.93
CA ALA A 34 1.81 4.07 11.10
C ALA A 34 1.94 3.49 9.68
N LEU A 35 2.00 2.15 9.56
CA LEU A 35 2.06 1.45 8.27
C LEU A 35 0.81 1.75 7.43
N TRP A 36 -0.38 1.43 7.94
CA TRP A 36 -1.64 1.56 7.20
C TRP A 36 -2.01 3.01 6.93
N PHE A 37 -1.75 3.91 7.87
CA PHE A 37 -1.95 5.35 7.68
C PHE A 37 -1.02 5.90 6.59
N SER A 38 0.24 5.47 6.57
CA SER A 38 1.18 5.89 5.51
C SER A 38 0.77 5.37 4.13
N LEU A 39 0.19 4.16 4.03
CA LEU A 39 -0.36 3.64 2.77
C LEU A 39 -1.59 4.44 2.30
N GLY A 40 -2.37 5.00 3.24
CA GLY A 40 -3.50 5.88 2.94
C GLY A 40 -3.10 7.27 2.43
N ILE A 41 -1.86 7.70 2.67
CA ILE A 41 -1.33 8.99 2.20
C ILE A 41 -0.28 8.69 1.15
N GLY A 42 -0.67 8.64 -0.11
CA GLY A 42 0.27 8.32 -1.18
C GLY A 42 -0.20 8.84 -2.53
N LEU A 43 0.74 8.91 -3.48
CA LEU A 43 0.45 9.36 -4.84
C LEU A 43 -0.59 8.45 -5.53
N LEU A 44 -0.59 7.16 -5.22
CA LEU A 44 -1.58 6.19 -5.73
C LEU A 44 -2.99 6.50 -5.24
N VAL A 45 -3.13 6.90 -3.97
CA VAL A 45 -4.43 7.29 -3.39
C VAL A 45 -4.89 8.63 -4.00
N ALA A 46 -3.96 9.57 -4.20
CA ALA A 46 -4.26 10.80 -4.91
C ALA A 46 -4.71 10.54 -6.36
N GLN A 47 -4.08 9.59 -7.04
CA GLN A 47 -4.46 9.19 -8.39
C GLN A 47 -5.81 8.49 -8.43
N ALA A 48 -6.09 7.57 -7.49
CA ALA A 48 -7.41 6.94 -7.36
C ALA A 48 -8.49 8.01 -7.14
N GLY A 49 -8.24 9.01 -6.30
CA GLY A 49 -9.13 10.17 -6.13
C GLY A 49 -9.30 11.00 -7.40
N ALA A 50 -8.22 11.18 -8.18
CA ALA A 50 -8.26 11.87 -9.46
C ALA A 50 -9.03 11.11 -10.55
N LEU A 51 -9.19 9.78 -10.44
CA LEU A 51 -10.08 9.02 -11.32
C LEU A 51 -11.55 9.25 -11.00
N LEU A 52 -11.89 9.72 -9.79
CA LEU A 52 -13.28 9.94 -9.40
C LEU A 52 -13.88 11.23 -9.98
N VAL A 53 -13.04 12.25 -10.20
CA VAL A 53 -13.43 13.58 -10.67
C VAL A 53 -12.72 13.86 -12.00
N PRO A 54 -13.43 14.31 -13.05
CA PRO A 54 -14.75 14.93 -13.01
C PRO A 54 -15.93 13.96 -13.22
N GLY A 55 -15.69 12.64 -13.29
CA GLY A 55 -16.75 11.63 -13.48
C GLY A 55 -17.93 11.79 -12.52
N LEU A 56 -17.62 12.06 -11.25
CA LEU A 56 -18.57 12.46 -10.21
C LEU A 56 -18.36 13.93 -9.80
N SER A 57 -19.40 14.51 -9.20
CA SER A 57 -19.24 15.76 -8.44
C SER A 57 -18.39 15.50 -7.19
N LEU A 58 -17.69 16.52 -6.71
CA LEU A 58 -16.79 16.40 -5.56
C LEU A 58 -17.49 15.82 -4.30
N PRO A 59 -18.73 16.20 -3.93
CA PRO A 59 -19.42 15.58 -2.80
C PRO A 59 -19.69 14.08 -2.98
N HIS A 60 -20.06 13.66 -4.20
CA HIS A 60 -20.30 12.24 -4.49
C HIS A 60 -19.00 11.44 -4.51
N ALA A 61 -17.90 12.01 -5.01
CA ALA A 61 -16.58 11.40 -4.94
C ALA A 61 -16.13 11.21 -3.49
N LEU A 62 -16.28 12.23 -2.62
CA LEU A 62 -15.96 12.13 -1.19
C LEU A 62 -16.82 11.08 -0.48
N LEU A 63 -18.12 11.01 -0.79
CA LEU A 63 -18.99 9.99 -0.23
C LEU A 63 -18.60 8.57 -0.68
N ALA A 64 -18.26 8.40 -1.96
CA ALA A 64 -17.77 7.12 -2.48
C ALA A 64 -16.45 6.72 -1.80
N ILE A 65 -15.54 7.66 -1.57
CA ILE A 65 -14.30 7.43 -0.82
C ILE A 65 -14.60 6.92 0.59
N VAL A 66 -15.49 7.59 1.33
CA VAL A 66 -15.84 7.19 2.70
C VAL A 66 -16.46 5.79 2.71
N ILE A 67 -17.48 5.55 1.89
CA ILE A 67 -18.19 4.26 1.85
C ILE A 67 -17.24 3.14 1.42
N GLY A 68 -16.50 3.34 0.33
CA GLY A 68 -15.60 2.32 -0.18
C GLY A 68 -14.44 2.01 0.76
N SER A 69 -13.90 3.05 1.43
CA SER A 69 -12.85 2.87 2.43
C SER A 69 -13.36 2.08 3.63
N VAL A 70 -14.56 2.38 4.14
CA VAL A 70 -15.15 1.62 5.26
C VAL A 70 -15.35 0.16 4.88
N ILE A 71 -15.95 -0.12 3.72
CA ILE A 71 -16.17 -1.50 3.25
C ILE A 71 -14.83 -2.24 3.13
N GLY A 72 -13.87 -1.64 2.42
CA GLY A 72 -12.57 -2.24 2.17
C GLY A 72 -11.76 -2.47 3.45
N VAL A 73 -11.72 -1.50 4.36
CA VAL A 73 -11.00 -1.61 5.63
C VAL A 73 -11.64 -2.64 6.55
N VAL A 74 -12.98 -2.75 6.59
CA VAL A 74 -13.65 -3.79 7.39
C VAL A 74 -13.25 -5.18 6.89
N LEU A 75 -13.29 -5.42 5.58
CA LEU A 75 -12.90 -6.71 5.00
C LEU A 75 -11.42 -7.01 5.27
N LEU A 76 -10.54 -6.00 5.13
CA LEU A 76 -9.12 -6.13 5.42
C LEU A 76 -8.86 -6.43 6.91
N ALA A 77 -9.55 -5.74 7.82
CA ALA A 77 -9.43 -5.93 9.26
C ALA A 77 -9.88 -7.34 9.68
N LEU A 78 -10.98 -7.85 9.11
CA LEU A 78 -11.45 -9.21 9.38
C LEU A 78 -10.40 -10.26 8.98
N ALA A 79 -9.76 -10.09 7.82
CA ALA A 79 -8.66 -10.96 7.40
C ALA A 79 -7.40 -10.78 8.28
N GLY A 80 -7.14 -9.56 8.76
CA GLY A 80 -6.04 -9.28 9.69
C GLY A 80 -6.19 -9.97 11.04
N VAL A 81 -7.41 -10.12 11.55
CA VAL A 81 -7.68 -10.89 12.79
C VAL A 81 -7.22 -12.35 12.66
N ILE A 82 -7.41 -12.95 11.49
CA ILE A 82 -6.94 -14.32 11.22
C ILE A 82 -5.41 -14.38 11.30
N GLY A 83 -4.72 -13.37 10.76
CA GLY A 83 -3.27 -13.24 10.85
C GLY A 83 -2.79 -13.11 12.30
N THR A 84 -3.41 -12.23 13.09
CA THR A 84 -3.05 -12.05 14.51
C THR A 84 -3.29 -13.32 15.33
N ASP A 85 -4.38 -14.04 15.08
CA ASP A 85 -4.74 -15.21 15.88
C ASP A 85 -3.86 -16.42 15.53
N THR A 86 -3.54 -16.61 14.25
CA THR A 86 -2.78 -17.77 13.77
C THR A 86 -1.28 -17.56 13.76
N GLY A 87 -0.80 -16.32 13.63
CA GLY A 87 0.60 -15.99 13.42
C GLY A 87 1.20 -16.57 12.13
N LEU A 88 0.34 -16.97 11.18
CA LEU A 88 0.74 -17.55 9.89
C LEU A 88 0.77 -16.48 8.80
N ALA A 89 1.67 -16.66 7.83
CA ALA A 89 1.67 -15.87 6.60
C ALA A 89 0.33 -15.99 5.85
N ALA A 90 -0.03 -14.96 5.09
CA ALA A 90 -1.33 -14.88 4.41
C ALA A 90 -1.60 -16.08 3.49
N MET A 91 -0.59 -16.57 2.76
CA MET A 91 -0.74 -17.74 1.90
C MET A 91 -0.77 -19.07 2.67
N SER A 92 -0.21 -19.09 3.87
CA SER A 92 -0.22 -20.27 4.74
C SER A 92 -1.56 -20.44 5.44
N SER A 93 -2.23 -19.35 5.80
CA SER A 93 -3.55 -19.37 6.43
C SER A 93 -4.66 -19.91 5.50
N LEU A 94 -4.42 -19.96 4.19
CA LEU A 94 -5.35 -20.54 3.20
C LEU A 94 -5.27 -22.08 3.12
N ARG A 95 -4.19 -22.69 3.60
CA ARG A 95 -3.96 -24.15 3.48
C ARG A 95 -4.99 -25.02 4.20
N PRO A 96 -5.49 -24.67 5.41
CA PRO A 96 -6.54 -25.45 6.07
C PRO A 96 -7.82 -25.58 5.24
N THR A 97 -8.18 -24.55 4.47
CA THR A 97 -9.42 -24.51 3.67
C THR A 97 -9.23 -25.07 2.27
N LEU A 98 -8.13 -24.71 1.59
CA LEU A 98 -7.89 -25.03 0.18
C LEU A 98 -6.95 -26.23 -0.02
N GLY A 99 -6.33 -26.72 1.05
CA GLY A 99 -5.23 -27.68 0.98
C GLY A 99 -3.94 -27.08 0.41
N VAL A 100 -2.86 -27.86 0.43
CA VAL A 100 -1.53 -27.40 -0.03
C VAL A 100 -1.53 -27.05 -1.53
N ARG A 101 -2.19 -27.88 -2.35
CA ARG A 101 -2.27 -27.65 -3.80
C ARG A 101 -3.28 -26.57 -4.16
N GLY A 102 -4.37 -26.38 -3.40
CA GLY A 102 -5.33 -25.32 -3.68
C GLY A 102 -4.81 -23.94 -3.27
N ALA A 103 -4.02 -23.84 -2.20
CA ALA A 103 -3.39 -22.58 -1.77
C ALA A 103 -2.34 -22.05 -2.76
N SER A 104 -1.85 -22.85 -3.71
CA SER A 104 -0.90 -22.38 -4.73
C SER A 104 -1.54 -21.43 -5.73
N VAL A 105 -2.83 -21.60 -6.05
CA VAL A 105 -3.53 -20.75 -7.04
C VAL A 105 -3.63 -19.30 -6.54
N PRO A 106 -4.15 -19.01 -5.32
CA PRO A 106 -4.11 -17.66 -4.75
C PRO A 106 -2.70 -17.10 -4.61
N ALA A 107 -1.71 -17.94 -4.29
CA ALA A 107 -0.32 -17.50 -4.16
C ALA A 107 0.27 -17.03 -5.51
N VAL A 108 0.02 -17.77 -6.59
CA VAL A 108 0.45 -17.37 -7.94
C VAL A 108 -0.28 -16.12 -8.39
N LEU A 109 -1.59 -16.03 -8.18
CA LEU A 109 -2.37 -14.83 -8.52
C LEU A 109 -1.87 -13.61 -7.74
N ASN A 110 -1.58 -13.76 -6.45
CA ASN A 110 -1.01 -12.69 -5.64
C ASN A 110 0.38 -12.28 -6.15
N ALA A 111 1.23 -13.24 -6.54
CA ALA A 111 2.53 -12.92 -7.13
C ALA A 111 2.39 -12.09 -8.42
N VAL A 112 1.46 -12.48 -9.31
CA VAL A 112 1.16 -11.70 -10.53
C VAL A 112 0.65 -10.29 -10.18
N GLN A 113 -0.25 -10.17 -9.20
CA GLN A 113 -0.74 -8.88 -8.73
C GLN A 113 0.38 -7.99 -8.19
N LEU A 114 1.29 -8.55 -7.38
CA LEU A 114 2.45 -7.83 -6.84
C LEU A 114 3.39 -7.35 -7.95
N VAL A 115 3.59 -8.14 -9.01
CA VAL A 115 4.35 -7.71 -10.20
C VAL A 115 3.64 -6.55 -10.89
N GLY A 116 2.32 -6.59 -11.00
CA GLY A 116 1.51 -5.50 -11.54
C GLY A 116 1.66 -4.21 -10.71
N TRP A 117 1.52 -4.31 -9.39
CA TRP A 117 1.71 -3.18 -8.47
C TRP A 117 3.12 -2.62 -8.53
N GLY A 118 4.15 -3.47 -8.45
CA GLY A 118 5.54 -3.03 -8.54
C GLY A 118 5.85 -2.34 -9.87
N SER A 119 5.29 -2.84 -10.97
CA SER A 119 5.42 -2.21 -12.28
C SER A 119 4.74 -0.84 -12.32
N PHE A 120 3.54 -0.73 -11.74
CA PHE A 120 2.80 0.53 -11.65
C PHE A 120 3.53 1.58 -10.80
N GLU A 121 4.10 1.19 -9.66
CA GLU A 121 4.90 2.08 -8.82
C GLU A 121 6.13 2.63 -9.56
N VAL A 122 6.83 1.78 -10.32
CA VAL A 122 7.96 2.20 -11.15
C VAL A 122 7.52 3.18 -12.24
N ILE A 123 6.37 2.97 -12.86
CA ILE A 123 5.80 3.91 -13.85
C ILE A 123 5.51 5.26 -13.21
N VAL A 124 4.88 5.29 -12.04
CA VAL A 124 4.54 6.54 -11.34
C VAL A 124 5.81 7.30 -10.91
N MET A 125 6.82 6.60 -10.40
CA MET A 125 8.13 7.20 -10.06
C MET A 125 8.82 7.77 -11.30
N ARG A 126 8.81 7.01 -12.41
CA ARG A 126 9.34 7.44 -13.70
C ARG A 126 8.67 8.72 -14.20
N ASP A 127 7.34 8.74 -14.24
CA ASP A 127 6.59 9.87 -14.78
C ASP A 127 6.77 11.12 -13.91
N SER A 128 6.85 10.95 -12.59
CA SER A 128 7.14 12.04 -11.65
C SER A 128 8.56 12.61 -11.85
N ALA A 129 9.56 11.75 -12.00
CA ALA A 129 10.95 12.18 -12.22
C ALA A 129 11.14 12.82 -13.60
N ASP A 130 10.52 12.26 -14.64
CA ASP A 130 10.59 12.79 -16.00
C ASP A 130 9.90 14.16 -16.10
N ALA A 131 8.75 14.35 -15.42
CA ALA A 131 8.08 15.64 -15.34
C ALA A 131 8.98 16.70 -14.66
N LEU A 132 9.66 16.34 -13.56
CA LEU A 132 10.58 17.24 -12.87
C LEU A 132 11.81 17.57 -13.74
N ALA A 133 12.37 16.57 -14.44
CA ALA A 133 13.51 16.76 -15.33
C ALA A 133 13.18 17.66 -16.52
N LYS A 134 12.00 17.47 -17.13
CA LYS A 134 11.47 18.37 -18.17
C LYS A 134 11.35 19.80 -17.67
N GLN A 135 10.78 20.00 -16.48
CA GLN A 135 10.55 21.33 -15.93
C GLN A 135 11.84 22.06 -15.55
N ALA A 136 12.82 21.34 -14.98
CA ALA A 136 14.04 21.95 -14.47
C ALA A 136 15.17 22.06 -15.52
N PHE A 137 15.26 21.09 -16.44
CA PHE A 137 16.39 20.95 -17.35
C PHE A 137 15.98 20.80 -18.83
N GLY A 138 14.68 20.72 -19.14
CA GLY A 138 14.19 20.69 -20.52
C GLY A 138 14.38 19.37 -21.28
N PHE A 139 14.79 18.29 -20.61
CA PHE A 139 14.96 16.98 -21.25
C PHE A 139 13.97 15.93 -20.72
N SER A 140 13.70 14.91 -21.54
CA SER A 140 12.82 13.78 -21.23
C SER A 140 13.54 12.47 -21.52
N MET A 141 13.63 11.60 -20.52
CA MET A 141 14.30 10.31 -20.62
C MET A 141 13.58 9.24 -19.77
N PRO A 142 12.30 8.92 -20.08
CA PRO A 142 11.48 8.02 -19.27
C PRO A 142 12.07 6.61 -19.17
N LEU A 143 12.72 6.11 -20.23
CA LEU A 143 13.36 4.80 -20.22
C LEU A 143 14.48 4.72 -19.16
N ILE A 144 15.31 5.76 -19.07
CA ILE A 144 16.41 5.82 -18.10
C ILE A 144 15.85 5.86 -16.68
N TRP A 145 14.83 6.68 -16.42
CA TRP A 145 14.16 6.71 -15.12
C TRP A 145 13.56 5.36 -14.73
N THR A 146 12.96 4.65 -15.69
CA THR A 146 12.42 3.28 -15.47
C THR A 146 13.51 2.33 -14.99
N VAL A 147 14.65 2.31 -15.69
CA VAL A 147 15.78 1.43 -15.36
C VAL A 147 16.37 1.81 -14.00
N ILE A 148 16.55 3.11 -13.71
CA ILE A 148 17.07 3.59 -12.43
C ILE A 148 16.18 3.14 -11.27
N PHE A 149 14.87 3.42 -11.32
CA PHE A 149 13.96 3.05 -10.24
C PHE A 149 13.77 1.54 -10.12
N GLY A 150 13.75 0.80 -11.24
CA GLY A 150 13.71 -0.66 -11.22
C GLY A 150 14.94 -1.28 -10.56
N LEU A 151 16.14 -0.77 -10.87
CA LEU A 151 17.38 -1.21 -10.22
C LEU A 151 17.40 -0.86 -8.73
N LEU A 152 17.00 0.37 -8.36
CA LEU A 152 16.94 0.79 -6.96
C LEU A 152 15.96 -0.06 -6.15
N ALA A 153 14.76 -0.33 -6.69
CA ALA A 153 13.77 -1.20 -6.06
C ALA A 153 14.31 -2.63 -5.88
N THR A 154 15.00 -3.17 -6.90
CA THR A 154 15.60 -4.50 -6.85
C THR A 154 16.72 -4.58 -5.81
N LEU A 155 17.60 -3.58 -5.77
CA LEU A 155 18.68 -3.50 -4.78
C LEU A 155 18.13 -3.39 -3.35
N LEU A 156 17.05 -2.63 -3.17
CA LEU A 156 16.37 -2.51 -1.87
C LEU A 156 15.72 -3.84 -1.46
N ALA A 157 15.13 -4.56 -2.41
CA ALA A 157 14.56 -5.89 -2.14
C ALA A 157 15.63 -6.90 -1.71
N ILE A 158 16.79 -6.90 -2.38
CA ILE A 158 17.91 -7.83 -2.08
C ILE A 158 18.60 -7.48 -0.76
N SER A 159 18.80 -6.19 -0.47
CA SER A 159 19.54 -5.73 0.72
C SER A 159 18.80 -5.88 2.05
N GLY A 160 17.56 -6.37 2.02
CA GLY A 160 16.73 -6.53 3.22
C GLY A 160 15.97 -5.24 3.55
N PRO A 161 14.70 -5.10 3.10
CA PRO A 161 13.95 -3.85 3.21
C PRO A 161 13.78 -3.38 4.66
N LEU A 162 13.76 -4.32 5.61
CA LEU A 162 13.52 -4.05 7.03
C LEU A 162 14.52 -3.06 7.64
N SER A 163 15.79 -3.04 7.22
CA SER A 163 16.79 -2.13 7.79
C SER A 163 16.59 -0.69 7.32
N PHE A 164 16.41 -0.48 6.01
CA PHE A 164 16.15 0.84 5.43
C PHE A 164 14.79 1.40 5.87
N VAL A 165 13.73 0.58 5.82
CA VAL A 165 12.38 0.98 6.21
C VAL A 165 12.34 1.40 7.68
N ARG A 166 12.92 0.59 8.58
CA ARG A 166 12.88 0.89 10.02
C ARG A 166 13.72 2.11 10.40
N ARG A 167 14.86 2.34 9.73
CA ARG A 167 15.78 3.42 10.11
C ARG A 167 15.43 4.75 9.47
N PHE A 168 15.07 4.75 8.19
CA PHE A 168 14.87 5.97 7.41
C PHE A 168 13.39 6.31 7.21
N LEU A 169 12.59 5.38 6.66
CA LEU A 169 11.19 5.65 6.33
C LEU A 169 10.32 5.88 7.58
N ARG A 170 10.51 5.08 8.64
CA ARG A 170 9.79 5.28 9.91
C ARG A 170 10.08 6.64 10.54
N THR A 171 11.33 7.10 10.46
CA THR A 171 11.78 8.31 11.16
C THR A 171 11.46 9.58 10.37
N TRP A 172 11.63 9.56 9.05
CA TRP A 172 11.52 10.76 8.21
C TRP A 172 10.42 10.68 7.16
N GLY A 173 10.16 9.49 6.61
CA GLY A 173 9.21 9.29 5.54
C GLY A 173 7.83 9.81 5.89
N ILE A 174 7.27 9.41 7.04
CA ILE A 174 5.93 9.84 7.45
C ILE A 174 5.80 11.37 7.56
N TRP A 175 6.83 12.06 8.03
CA TRP A 175 6.83 13.53 8.13
C TRP A 175 6.90 14.19 6.77
N LEU A 176 7.69 13.66 5.84
CA LEU A 176 7.75 14.16 4.47
C LEU A 176 6.41 13.98 3.75
N LEU A 177 5.79 12.82 3.89
CA LEU A 177 4.46 12.55 3.32
C LEU A 177 3.39 13.47 3.92
N LEU A 178 3.38 13.65 5.24
CA LEU A 178 2.45 14.55 5.92
C LEU A 178 2.67 16.02 5.54
N ALA A 179 3.92 16.46 5.46
CA ALA A 179 4.26 17.80 5.01
C ALA A 179 3.81 18.04 3.56
N GLY A 180 4.03 17.07 2.66
CA GLY A 180 3.57 17.12 1.28
C GLY A 180 2.05 17.18 1.18
N ALA A 181 1.34 16.32 1.90
CA ALA A 181 -0.13 16.30 1.94
C ALA A 181 -0.70 17.60 2.52
N ALA A 182 -0.12 18.13 3.60
CA ALA A 182 -0.51 19.39 4.19
C ALA A 182 -0.27 20.56 3.23
N TRP A 183 0.89 20.58 2.55
CA TRP A 183 1.21 21.61 1.56
C TRP A 183 0.25 21.58 0.36
N LEU A 184 -0.05 20.40 -0.19
CA LEU A 184 -1.03 20.25 -1.27
C LEU A 184 -2.43 20.68 -0.83
N SER A 185 -2.84 20.31 0.37
CA SER A 185 -4.14 20.70 0.94
C SER A 185 -4.21 22.22 1.14
N TRP A 186 -3.17 22.83 1.69
CA TRP A 186 -3.08 24.28 1.84
C TRP A 186 -3.14 24.98 0.47
N ASN A 187 -2.38 24.50 -0.51
CA ASN A 187 -2.33 25.06 -1.86
C ASN A 187 -3.70 25.00 -2.55
N LEU A 188 -4.43 23.90 -2.39
CA LEU A 188 -5.82 23.77 -2.85
C LEU A 188 -6.72 24.82 -2.20
N LEU A 189 -6.69 24.94 -0.87
CA LEU A 189 -7.54 25.87 -0.12
C LEU A 189 -7.20 27.34 -0.41
N ALA A 190 -5.92 27.65 -0.63
CA ALA A 190 -5.45 29.02 -0.84
C ALA A 190 -5.68 29.51 -2.27
N LYS A 191 -5.64 28.63 -3.27
CA LYS A 191 -5.69 29.02 -4.70
C LYS A 191 -6.99 28.66 -5.40
N HIS A 192 -7.84 27.82 -4.82
CA HIS A 192 -9.07 27.37 -5.48
C HIS A 192 -10.31 27.67 -4.63
N ASP A 193 -11.39 28.07 -5.28
CA ASP A 193 -12.68 28.23 -4.62
C ASP A 193 -13.31 26.85 -4.36
N VAL A 194 -13.17 26.38 -3.13
CA VAL A 194 -13.72 25.10 -2.67
C VAL A 194 -15.25 25.07 -2.83
N THR A 195 -15.93 26.20 -2.64
CA THR A 195 -17.39 26.27 -2.79
C THR A 195 -17.79 26.05 -4.24
N ALA A 196 -17.07 26.66 -5.18
CA ALA A 196 -17.27 26.43 -6.60
C ALA A 196 -16.98 24.97 -6.99
N LEU A 197 -15.90 24.37 -6.45
CA LEU A 197 -15.57 22.96 -6.68
C LEU A 197 -16.65 22.01 -6.16
N MET A 198 -17.21 22.28 -4.97
CA MET A 198 -18.30 21.49 -4.38
C MET A 198 -19.59 21.55 -5.19
N ARG A 199 -19.85 22.67 -5.87
CA ARG A 199 -21.05 22.88 -6.69
C ARG A 199 -20.88 22.40 -8.14
N ARG A 200 -19.66 22.09 -8.56
CA ARG A 200 -19.39 21.64 -9.93
C ARG A 200 -20.07 20.29 -10.18
N PRO A 201 -20.96 20.18 -11.19
CA PRO A 201 -21.57 18.90 -11.54
C PRO A 201 -20.51 17.96 -12.10
N GLY A 202 -20.69 16.66 -11.85
CA GLY A 202 -19.89 15.62 -12.50
C GLY A 202 -20.27 15.46 -13.97
N THR A 203 -19.36 14.93 -14.78
CA THR A 203 -19.61 14.61 -16.20
C THR A 203 -20.58 13.44 -16.37
N GLY A 204 -20.73 12.60 -15.34
CA GLY A 204 -21.59 11.41 -15.39
C GLY A 204 -20.96 10.23 -16.11
N GLU A 205 -19.70 10.34 -16.53
CA GLU A 205 -18.95 9.26 -17.19
C GLU A 205 -18.70 8.06 -16.26
N MET A 206 -18.74 8.29 -14.95
CA MET A 206 -18.58 7.25 -13.94
C MET A 206 -19.81 7.19 -13.04
N SER A 207 -20.34 5.98 -12.86
CA SER A 207 -21.45 5.75 -11.93
C SER A 207 -20.97 5.83 -10.47
N PHE A 208 -21.87 6.19 -9.56
CA PHE A 208 -21.56 6.21 -8.13
C PHE A 208 -21.17 4.82 -7.59
N GLY A 209 -21.82 3.75 -8.09
CA GLY A 209 -21.44 2.38 -7.75
C GLY A 209 -20.04 2.00 -8.23
N GLY A 210 -19.67 2.38 -9.46
CA GLY A 210 -18.32 2.16 -9.99
C GLY A 210 -17.25 2.91 -9.21
N ALA A 211 -17.57 4.10 -8.71
CA ALA A 211 -16.68 4.85 -7.82
C ALA A 211 -16.43 4.13 -6.49
N ILE A 212 -17.49 3.59 -5.87
CA ILE A 212 -17.36 2.80 -4.64
C ILE A 212 -16.50 1.57 -4.92
N ASP A 213 -16.77 0.84 -6.01
CA ASP A 213 -16.01 -0.35 -6.40
C ASP A 213 -14.52 -0.06 -6.59
N LEU A 214 -14.18 1.04 -7.28
CA LEU A 214 -12.80 1.50 -7.45
C LEU A 214 -12.13 1.79 -6.12
N VAL A 215 -12.82 2.47 -5.20
CA VAL A 215 -12.29 2.78 -3.86
C VAL A 215 -12.11 1.50 -3.04
N VAL A 216 -13.04 0.56 -3.11
CA VAL A 216 -12.99 -0.73 -2.40
C VAL A 216 -11.85 -1.60 -2.92
N ALA A 217 -11.61 -1.60 -4.23
CA ALA A 217 -10.56 -2.40 -4.86
C ALA A 217 -9.16 -2.12 -4.28
N MET A 218 -8.88 -0.87 -3.90
CA MET A 218 -7.59 -0.46 -3.34
C MET A 218 -7.23 -1.24 -2.07
N PRO A 219 -7.95 -1.12 -0.93
CA PRO A 219 -7.67 -1.90 0.27
C PRO A 219 -7.87 -3.41 0.08
N LEU A 220 -8.83 -3.85 -0.76
CA LEU A 220 -9.02 -5.28 -1.03
C LEU A 220 -7.81 -5.93 -1.71
N SER A 221 -7.08 -5.19 -2.55
CA SER A 221 -5.87 -5.72 -3.17
C SER A 221 -4.78 -6.09 -2.14
N TRP A 222 -4.88 -5.60 -0.90
CA TRP A 222 -3.97 -5.95 0.20
C TRP A 222 -4.42 -7.15 1.03
N LEU A 223 -5.63 -7.70 0.79
CA LEU A 223 -6.12 -8.89 1.49
C LEU A 223 -5.15 -10.07 1.46
N PRO A 224 -4.48 -10.39 0.33
CA PRO A 224 -3.58 -11.54 0.30
C PRO A 224 -2.23 -11.29 0.98
N LEU A 225 -2.05 -10.14 1.64
CA LEU A 225 -0.82 -9.70 2.30
C LEU A 225 -1.04 -9.31 3.76
N ILE A 226 -2.27 -9.00 4.16
CA ILE A 226 -2.59 -8.43 5.48
C ILE A 226 -2.00 -9.23 6.64
N ALA A 227 -2.09 -10.57 6.58
CA ALA A 227 -1.60 -11.44 7.64
C ALA A 227 -0.06 -11.43 7.77
N ASP A 228 0.67 -10.99 6.74
CA ASP A 228 2.12 -10.85 6.80
C ASP A 228 2.55 -9.59 7.59
N TYR A 229 1.60 -8.69 7.90
CA TYR A 229 1.79 -7.42 8.61
C TYR A 229 1.02 -7.33 9.94
N THR A 230 0.52 -8.45 10.46
CA THR A 230 -0.27 -8.54 11.70
C THR A 230 0.31 -9.57 12.65
#